data_AF-A0A1X3D6D0-F1
#
_entry.id   AF-A0A1X3D6D0-F1
#
_cell.length_a   1.000
_cell.length_b   1.000
_cell.length_c   1.000
_cell.angle_alpha   90.00
_cell.angle_beta   90.00
_cell.angle_gamma   90.00
#
_symmetry.space_group_name_H-M   'P 1'
#
loop_
_entity.id
_entity.type
_entity.pdbx_description
1 polymer ?
#
loop_
_entity_poly.entity_id
_entity_poly.type
_entity_poly.pdbx_seq_one_letter_code
_entity_poly.pdbx_strand_id
1 'polypeptide(L)'
;VQNNISQKFTRVARPQTNGKAERVIRTLMEMWHDKHPFKDSALRQKELCRFVNFYNTVKPHKSLKGDPPFEVLQASFPTCCVNNPTFSHT
;
A
#
# COMPACT_ATOMS: atom_id res chain seq x y z
N VAL A 1 -9.07 -9.82 22.12
CA VAL A 1 -8.80 -9.16 20.82
C VAL A 1 -9.66 -9.82 19.76
N GLN A 2 -10.55 -9.08 19.11
CA GLN A 2 -11.60 -9.62 18.23
C GLN A 2 -11.06 -10.38 16.99
N ASN A 3 -9.80 -10.16 16.61
CA ASN A 3 -9.17 -10.70 15.40
C ASN A 3 -7.86 -11.50 15.65
N ASN A 4 -7.52 -11.84 16.90
CA ASN A 4 -6.24 -12.50 17.25
C ASN A 4 -4.95 -11.78 16.77
N ILE A 5 -4.99 -10.46 16.59
CA ILE A 5 -3.83 -9.65 16.19
C ILE A 5 -3.16 -9.04 17.42
N SER A 6 -1.87 -9.33 17.64
CA SER A 6 -1.10 -8.68 18.71
C SER A 6 -0.64 -7.28 18.31
N GLN A 7 -0.91 -6.28 19.15
CA GLN A 7 -0.39 -4.94 18.97
C GLN A 7 1.10 -4.90 19.30
N LYS A 8 1.91 -4.30 18.42
CA LYS A 8 3.35 -4.08 18.65
C LYS A 8 3.67 -2.61 18.46
N PHE A 9 4.45 -2.05 19.39
CA PHE A 9 4.95 -0.68 19.31
C PHE A 9 6.40 -0.65 18.86
N THR A 10 6.79 0.39 18.14
CA THR A 10 8.19 0.68 17.82
C THR A 10 8.94 1.07 19.09
N ARG A 11 10.11 0.47 19.33
CA ARG A 11 10.99 0.88 20.42
C ARG A 11 11.59 2.25 20.13
N VAL A 12 11.74 3.08 21.17
CA VAL A 12 12.39 4.39 21.09
C VAL A 12 13.79 4.27 20.48
N ALA A 13 14.16 5.24 19.63
CA ALA A 13 15.44 5.31 18.92
C ALA A 13 15.74 4.09 18.01
N ARG A 14 14.71 3.44 17.45
CA ARG A 14 14.85 2.35 16.46
C ARG A 14 14.16 2.66 15.13
N PRO A 15 14.61 3.70 14.40
CA PRO A 15 13.98 4.15 13.15
C PRO A 15 13.95 3.08 12.05
N GLN A 16 14.88 2.12 12.06
CA GLN A 16 14.95 1.05 11.06
C GLN A 16 13.67 0.19 11.01
N THR A 17 12.89 0.15 12.11
CA THR A 17 11.66 -0.64 12.17
C THR A 17 10.47 0.06 11.52
N ASN A 18 10.52 1.38 11.39
CA ASN A 18 9.45 2.20 10.82
C ASN A 18 9.71 2.65 9.38
N GLY A 19 10.93 2.45 8.87
CA GLY A 19 11.37 2.98 7.58
C GLY A 19 10.48 2.61 6.39
N LYS A 20 9.81 1.44 6.41
CA LYS A 20 8.84 1.08 5.36
C LYS A 20 7.60 1.97 5.39
N ALA A 21 7.03 2.22 6.58
CA ALA A 21 5.88 3.10 6.73
C ALA A 21 6.24 4.55 6.36
N GLU A 22 7.38 5.03 6.87
CA GLU A 22 7.91 6.36 6.53
C GLU A 22 8.13 6.53 5.02
N ARG A 23 8.68 5.51 4.35
CA ARG A 23 8.88 5.55 2.91
C ARG A 23 7.55 5.65 2.14
N VAL A 24 6.52 4.91 2.57
CA VAL A 24 5.18 4.99 1.96
C VAL A 24 4.59 6.39 2.16
N ILE A 25 4.64 6.93 3.38
CA ILE A 25 4.10 8.27 3.70
C ILE A 25 4.82 9.34 2.87
N ARG A 26 6.17 9.32 2.84
CA ARG A 26 6.95 10.26 2.03
C ARG A 26 6.56 10.20 0.55
N THR A 27 6.44 8.99 -0.01
CA THR A 27 6.10 8.81 -1.43
C THR A 27 4.70 9.34 -1.73
N LEU A 28 3.75 9.12 -0.83
CA LEU A 28 2.39 9.64 -0.93
C LEU A 28 2.36 11.18 -0.89
N MET A 29 3.19 11.80 -0.05
CA MET A 29 3.31 13.25 -0.03
C MET A 29 3.89 13.78 -1.35
N GLU A 30 5.06 13.26 -1.76
CA GLU A 30 5.81 13.75 -2.92
C GLU A 30 5.10 13.52 -4.26
N MET A 31 4.39 12.40 -4.41
CA MET A 31 3.78 12.00 -5.70
C MET A 31 2.30 12.35 -5.81
N TRP A 32 1.57 12.39 -4.70
CA TRP A 32 0.13 12.66 -4.71
C TRP A 32 -0.19 14.02 -4.12
N HIS A 33 0.11 14.22 -2.83
CA HIS A 33 -0.31 15.42 -2.11
C HIS A 33 0.26 16.69 -2.75
N ASP A 34 1.55 16.71 -3.04
CA ASP A 34 2.23 17.90 -3.56
C ASP A 34 1.95 18.16 -5.05
N LYS A 35 1.30 17.20 -5.74
CA LYS A 35 0.96 17.30 -7.16
C LYS A 35 -0.49 17.70 -7.42
N HIS A 36 -1.35 17.61 -6.42
CA HIS A 36 -2.79 17.80 -6.59
C HIS A 36 -3.33 18.88 -5.65
N PRO A 37 -3.93 19.96 -6.19
CA PRO A 37 -4.75 20.86 -5.38
C PRO A 37 -6.08 20.18 -5.04
N PHE A 38 -6.48 20.22 -3.77
CA PHE A 38 -7.76 19.67 -3.31
C PHE A 38 -8.75 20.80 -3.00
N LYS A 39 -9.93 20.73 -3.62
CA LYS A 39 -11.03 21.68 -3.37
C LYS A 39 -11.71 21.44 -2.02
N ASP A 40 -11.89 20.18 -1.66
CA ASP A 40 -12.62 19.74 -0.48
C ASP A 40 -12.14 18.36 -0.02
N SER A 41 -12.58 17.96 1.17
CA SER A 41 -12.12 16.72 1.79
C SER A 41 -12.60 15.47 1.05
N ALA A 42 -13.77 15.51 0.40
CA ALA A 42 -14.30 14.37 -0.34
C ALA A 42 -13.47 14.10 -1.60
N LEU A 43 -13.11 15.16 -2.34
CA LEU A 43 -12.21 15.04 -3.49
C LEU A 43 -10.85 14.49 -3.07
N ARG A 44 -10.26 15.01 -1.98
CA ARG A 44 -9.00 14.51 -1.44
C ARG A 44 -9.06 13.02 -1.11
N GLN A 45 -10.14 12.55 -0.49
CA GLN A 45 -10.30 11.12 -0.17
C GLN A 45 -10.40 10.27 -1.44
N LYS A 46 -11.16 10.72 -2.45
CA LYS A 46 -11.27 10.03 -3.74
C LYS A 46 -9.92 9.91 -4.45
N GLU A 47 -9.17 11.00 -4.53
CA GLU A 47 -7.86 11.01 -5.18
C GLU A 47 -6.83 10.19 -4.38
N LEU A 48 -6.93 10.16 -3.05
CA LEU A 48 -6.11 9.27 -2.23
C LEU A 48 -6.37 7.80 -2.56
N CYS A 49 -7.65 7.39 -2.63
CA CYS A 49 -8.02 6.03 -3.02
C CYS A 49 -7.45 5.68 -4.40
N ARG A 50 -7.53 6.61 -5.37
CA ARG A 50 -6.98 6.44 -6.71
C ARG A 50 -5.45 6.27 -6.67
N PHE A 51 -4.75 7.10 -5.90
CA PHE A 51 -3.29 7.01 -5.75
C PHE A 51 -2.86 5.70 -5.09
N VAL A 52 -3.55 5.27 -4.03
CA VAL A 52 -3.27 3.98 -3.36
C VAL A 52 -3.46 2.81 -4.32
N ASN A 53 -4.51 2.83 -5.14
CA ASN A 53 -4.70 1.81 -6.18
C ASN A 53 -3.52 1.82 -7.16
N PHE A 54 -3.20 2.97 -7.75
CA PHE A 54 -2.06 3.11 -8.67
C PHE A 54 -0.74 2.62 -8.05
N TYR A 55 -0.44 3.01 -6.82
CA TYR A 55 0.78 2.63 -6.13
C TYR A 55 0.88 1.12 -5.91
N ASN A 56 -0.23 0.46 -5.60
CA ASN A 56 -0.25 -0.97 -5.29
C ASN A 56 -0.35 -1.87 -6.53
N THR A 57 -1.03 -1.44 -7.59
CA THR A 57 -1.38 -2.31 -8.74
C THR A 57 -0.69 -1.95 -10.05
N VAL A 58 -0.14 -0.74 -10.18
CA VAL A 58 0.42 -0.25 -11.46
C VAL A 58 1.88 0.20 -11.32
N LYS A 59 2.22 0.88 -10.24
CA LYS A 59 3.52 1.53 -10.10
C LYS A 59 4.64 0.48 -9.99
N PRO A 60 5.69 0.55 -10.82
CA PRO A 60 6.83 -0.36 -10.71
C PRO A 60 7.71 0.01 -9.51
N HIS A 61 8.22 -1.02 -8.81
CA HIS A 61 9.03 -0.87 -7.61
C HIS A 61 10.41 -1.50 -7.78
N LYS A 62 11.47 -0.67 -7.75
CA LYS A 62 12.86 -1.13 -7.93
C LYS A 62 13.27 -2.21 -6.92
N SER A 63 12.86 -2.08 -5.65
CA SER A 63 13.14 -3.09 -4.62
C SER A 63 12.42 -4.43 -4.85
N LEU A 64 11.41 -4.43 -5.71
CA LEU A 64 10.60 -5.59 -6.09
C LEU A 64 10.88 -6.02 -7.54
N LYS A 65 12.09 -5.74 -8.05
CA LYS A 65 12.50 -6.08 -9.43
C LYS A 65 11.62 -5.48 -10.54
N GLY A 66 10.84 -4.45 -10.23
CA GLY A 66 9.92 -3.81 -11.18
C GLY A 66 8.46 -4.18 -10.96
N ASP A 67 8.17 -5.22 -10.18
CA ASP A 67 6.80 -5.69 -9.96
C ASP A 67 6.02 -4.72 -9.04
N PRO A 68 4.71 -4.54 -9.26
CA PRO A 68 3.86 -3.78 -8.35
C PRO A 68 3.66 -4.55 -7.02
N PRO A 69 3.51 -3.84 -5.88
CA PRO A 69 3.40 -4.47 -4.57
C PRO A 69 2.31 -5.54 -4.44
N PHE A 70 1.17 -5.36 -5.11
CA PHE A 70 0.05 -6.29 -5.04
C PHE A 70 0.38 -7.66 -5.66
N GLU A 71 1.09 -7.68 -6.79
CA GLU A 71 1.49 -8.94 -7.44
C GLU A 71 2.45 -9.75 -6.57
N VAL A 72 3.43 -9.08 -5.95
CA VAL A 72 4.36 -9.73 -5.01
C VAL A 72 3.64 -10.28 -3.78
N LEU A 73 2.66 -9.52 -3.26
CA LEU A 73 1.83 -9.98 -2.15
C LEU A 73 1.01 -11.21 -2.55
N GLN A 74 0.37 -11.19 -3.72
CA GLN A 74 -0.43 -12.31 -4.22
C GLN A 74 0.43 -13.58 -4.39
N ALA A 75 1.63 -13.45 -4.94
CA ALA A 75 2.58 -14.55 -5.09
C ALA A 75 3.11 -15.11 -3.75
N SER A 76 3.03 -14.32 -2.67
CA SER A 76 3.49 -14.74 -1.33
C SER A 76 2.50 -15.62 -0.58
N PHE A 77 1.23 -15.65 -1.00
CA PHE A 77 0.25 -16.54 -0.40
C PHE A 77 0.44 -17.97 -0.93
N PRO A 78 0.50 -18.99 -0.07
CA PRO A 78 0.63 -20.37 -0.52
C PRO A 78 -0.58 -20.76 -1.38
N THR A 79 -0.33 -21.33 -2.57
CA THR A 79 -1.36 -21.75 -3.54
C THR A 79 -2.22 -22.91 -3.05
N CYS A 80 -1.82 -23.55 -1.95
CA CYS A 80 -2.60 -24.58 -1.30
C CYS A 80 -3.69 -23.87 -0.49
N CYS A 81 -4.96 -24.03 -0.89
CA CYS A 81 -6.20 -23.66 -0.17
C CYS A 81 -6.92 -22.35 -0.55
N VAL A 82 -6.91 -21.83 -1.78
CA VAL A 82 -8.02 -20.95 -2.24
C VAL A 82 -8.27 -21.14 -3.74
N ASN A 83 -9.48 -21.61 -4.08
CA ASN A 83 -10.03 -21.51 -5.44
C ASN A 83 -9.98 -20.04 -5.85
N ASN A 84 -9.14 -19.72 -6.83
CA ASN A 84 -8.94 -18.38 -7.37
C ASN A 84 -10.31 -17.73 -7.66
N PRO A 85 -10.80 -16.73 -6.89
CA PRO A 85 -11.96 -15.98 -7.32
C PRO A 85 -11.48 -15.16 -8.51
N THR A 86 -11.86 -15.59 -9.71
CA THR A 86 -11.81 -14.76 -10.91
C THR A 86 -12.61 -13.50 -10.61
N PHE A 87 -11.94 -12.42 -10.23
CA PHE A 87 -12.51 -11.09 -10.28
C PHE A 87 -12.57 -10.71 -11.75
N SER A 88 -13.67 -11.11 -12.39
CA SER A 88 -14.08 -10.59 -13.69
C SER A 88 -14.30 -9.09 -13.54
N HIS A 89 -13.45 -8.30 -14.18
CA HIS A 89 -13.76 -6.90 -14.50
C HIS A 89 -14.90 -6.91 -15.53
N THR A 90 -16.11 -6.61 -15.08
CA THR A 90 -17.19 -6.05 -15.91
C THR A 90 -17.31 -4.57 -15.61
#